data_AF-A0AAJ2KY00-F1
#
_entry.id   AF-A0AAJ2KY00-F1
#
_cell.length_a   1.000
_cell.length_b   1.000
_cell.length_c   1.000
_cell.angle_alpha   90.00
_cell.angle_beta   90.00
_cell.angle_gamma   90.00
#
_symmetry.space_group_name_H-M   'P 1'
#
loop_
_entity.id
_entity.type
_entity.pdbx_description
1 polymer ?
#
loop_
_entity_poly.entity_id
_entity_poly.type
_entity_poly.pdbx_seq_one_letter_code
_entity_poly.pdbx_strand_id
1 'polypeptide(L)' 'MKIDLSDIGLVRESLVLVGRVYNHPDTNQHTKQFIRFELQRLLGNEYDIKGFLNEPVCKVKPDIS' A
#
# COMPACT_ATOMS: atom_id res chain seq x y z
N MET A 1 20.88 -10.96 10.41
CA MET A 1 20.20 -9.67 10.15
C MET A 1 18.74 -9.82 10.54
N LYS A 2 18.18 -8.94 11.37
CA LYS A 2 16.76 -8.97 11.74
C LYS A 2 16.08 -7.74 11.13
N ILE A 3 14.87 -7.91 10.61
CA ILE A 3 14.05 -6.79 10.15
C ILE A 3 13.50 -6.12 11.40
N ASP A 4 13.77 -4.82 11.56
CA ASP A 4 13.22 -4.03 12.66
C ASP A 4 11.84 -3.49 12.27
N LEU A 5 10.79 -3.98 12.92
CA LEU A 5 9.41 -3.60 12.62
C LEU A 5 8.98 -2.30 13.33
N SER A 6 9.85 -1.71 14.15
CA SER A 6 9.59 -0.40 14.75
C SER A 6 9.82 0.76 13.77
N ASP A 7 10.50 0.50 12.65
CA ASP A 7 10.75 1.48 11.61
C ASP A 7 9.52 1.69 10.71
N ILE A 8 8.83 2.82 10.92
CA ILE A 8 7.69 3.25 10.10
C ILE A 8 8.07 3.44 8.62
N GLY A 9 9.34 3.72 8.32
CA GLY A 9 9.88 3.84 6.96
C GLY A 9 9.76 2.51 6.22
N LEU A 10 10.17 1.41 6.85
CA LEU A 10 10.04 0.06 6.28
C LEU A 10 8.58 -0.31 6.01
N VAL A 11 7.66 0.09 6.89
CA VAL A 11 6.21 -0.13 6.68
C VAL A 11 5.71 0.65 5.46
N ARG A 12 6.10 1.92 5.32
CA ARG A 12 5.71 2.76 4.16
C ARG A 12 6.27 2.21 2.86
N GLU A 13 7.54 1.86 2.82
CA GLU A 13 8.17 1.28 1.63
C GLU A 13 7.55 -0.05 1.24
N SER A 14 7.19 -0.89 2.23
CA SER A 14 6.48 -2.15 1.99
C SER A 14 5.11 -1.93 1.36
N LEU A 15 4.35 -0.94 1.82
CA LEU A 15 3.06 -0.57 1.19
C LEU A 15 3.26 -0.09 -0.25
N VAL A 16 4.24 0.79 -0.48
CA VAL A 16 4.56 1.27 -1.84
C VAL A 16 4.96 0.11 -2.75
N LEU A 17 5.72 -0.87 -2.25
CA LEU A 17 6.07 -2.08 -3.00
C LEU A 17 4.83 -2.87 -3.43
N VAL A 18 3.81 -3.01 -2.57
CA VAL A 18 2.53 -3.65 -2.94
C VAL A 18 1.87 -2.90 -4.10
N GLY A 19 1.85 -1.57 -4.05
CA GLY A 19 1.35 -0.74 -5.15
C GLY A 19 2.15 -0.88 -6.45
N ARG A 20 3.47 -1.03 -6.37
CA ARG A 20 4.32 -1.31 -7.54
C ARG A 20 4.02 -2.67 -8.14
N VAL A 21 3.86 -3.70 -7.31
CA VAL A 21 3.45 -5.05 -7.75
C VAL A 21 2.09 -4.97 -8.43
N TYR A 22 1.10 -4.31 -7.83
CA TYR A 22 -0.22 -4.11 -8.43
C TYR A 22 -0.17 -3.52 -9.85
N ASN A 23 0.74 -2.56 -10.08
CA ASN A 23 0.90 -1.89 -11.36
C ASN A 23 1.89 -2.56 -12.31
N HIS A 24 2.60 -3.60 -11.88
CA HIS A 24 3.56 -4.29 -12.73
C HIS A 24 2.86 -4.92 -13.95
N PRO A 25 3.46 -4.86 -15.16
CA PRO A 25 2.85 -5.42 -16.37
C PRO A 25 2.46 -6.90 -16.26
N ASP A 26 3.26 -7.69 -15.53
CA ASP A 26 3.02 -9.13 -15.36
C ASP A 26 1.95 -9.46 -14.31
N THR A 27 1.44 -8.46 -13.59
CA THR A 27 0.42 -8.69 -12.56
C THR A 27 -0.95 -8.83 -13.21
N ASN A 28 -1.46 -10.06 -13.20
CA ASN A 28 -2.77 -10.37 -13.77
C ASN A 28 -3.94 -9.77 -12.97
N GLN A 29 -5.12 -9.72 -13.60
CA GLN A 29 -6.30 -9.07 -13.03
C GLN A 29 -6.80 -9.72 -11.73
N HIS A 30 -6.69 -11.05 -11.58
CA HIS A 30 -7.08 -11.73 -10.35
C HIS A 30 -6.18 -11.34 -9.18
N THR A 31 -4.87 -11.27 -9.40
CA THR A 31 -3.91 -10.79 -8.39
C THR A 31 -4.16 -9.33 -8.04
N LYS A 32 -4.47 -8.47 -9.01
CA LYS A 32 -4.84 -7.07 -8.74
C LYS A 32 -6.08 -6.97 -7.84
N GLN A 33 -7.13 -7.73 -8.14
CA GLN A 33 -8.35 -7.78 -7.33
C GLN A 33 -8.07 -8.28 -5.92
N PHE A 34 -7.25 -9.33 -5.78
CA PHE A 34 -6.86 -9.88 -4.49
C PHE A 34 -6.07 -8.87 -3.64
N ILE A 35 -5.08 -8.19 -4.22
CA ILE A 35 -4.32 -7.12 -3.55
C ILE A 35 -5.26 -6.03 -3.04
N ARG A 36 -6.17 -5.55 -3.90
CA ARG A 36 -7.15 -4.52 -3.51
C ARG A 36 -8.03 -4.99 -2.35
N PHE A 37 -8.51 -6.22 -2.41
CA PHE A 37 -9.34 -6.81 -1.35
C PHE A 37 -8.59 -6.90 -0.02
N GLU A 38 -7.36 -7.43 -0.02
CA GLU A 38 -6.57 -7.57 1.21
C GLU A 38 -6.20 -6.21 1.82
N LEU A 39 -5.84 -5.22 1.00
CA LEU A 39 -5.57 -3.86 1.48
C LEU A 39 -6.83 -3.23 2.11
N GLN A 40 -8.00 -3.41 1.49
CA GLN A 40 -9.26 -2.90 2.02
C GLN A 40 -9.68 -3.64 3.29
N ARG A 41 -9.39 -4.94 3.41
CA ARG A 41 -9.61 -5.73 4.63
C ARG A 41 -8.71 -5.30 5.78
N LEU A 42 -7.44 -4.99 5.49
CA LEU A 42 -6.44 -4.63 6.49
C LEU A 42 -6.62 -3.20 7.01
N LEU A 43 -6.82 -2.24 6.10
CA LEU A 43 -6.87 -0.81 6.41
C LEU A 43 -8.30 -0.31 6.65
N GLY A 44 -9.31 -1.03 6.16
CA GLY A 44 -10.70 -0.63 6.25
C GLY A 44 -11.13 0.33 5.14
N ASN A 45 -12.39 0.76 5.21
CA ASN A 45 -13.05 1.57 4.18
C ASN A 45 -12.75 3.08 4.29
N GLU A 46 -12.03 3.51 5.33
CA GLU A 46 -11.69 4.91 5.57
C GLU A 46 -10.52 5.41 4.70
N TYR A 47 -9.74 4.49 4.13
CA TYR A 47 -8.63 4.79 3.24
C TYR A 47 -9.01 4.64 1.78
N ASP A 48 -8.56 5.57 0.94
CA ASP A 48 -8.71 5.48 -0.52
C ASP A 48 -7.71 4.48 -1.11
N ILE A 49 -8.03 3.19 -0.99
CA ILE A 49 -7.22 2.09 -1.52
C ILE A 49 -7.08 2.19 -3.04
N LYS A 50 -8.13 2.64 -3.75
CA LYS A 50 -8.10 2.73 -5.21
C LYS A 50 -7.18 3.86 -5.66
N GLY A 51 -7.27 5.03 -5.01
CA GLY A 51 -6.36 6.15 -5.24
C GLY A 51 -4.92 5.77 -4.94
N PHE A 52 -4.67 5.14 -3.79
CA PHE A 52 -3.33 4.64 -3.44
C PHE A 52 -2.77 3.67 -4.49
N LEU A 53 -3.56 2.71 -4.96
CA LEU A 53 -3.09 1.74 -5.95
C LEU A 53 -2.81 2.35 -7.32
N ASN A 54 -3.48 3.45 -7.70
CA ASN A 54 -3.18 4.16 -8.94
C ASN A 54 -1.92 5.02 -8.84
N GLU A 55 -1.66 5.60 -7.67
CA GLU A 55 -0.49 6.44 -7.40
C GLU A 55 0.11 6.05 -6.04
N PRO A 56 0.96 5.00 -5.98
CA PRO A 56 1.42 4.42 -4.73
C PRO A 56 2.46 5.28 -4.04
N VAL A 57 1.96 6.27 -3.29
CA VAL A 57 2.74 7.21 -2.49
C VAL A 57 2.11 7.30 -1.10
N CYS A 58 2.90 7.07 -0.06
CA CYS A 58 2.48 7.29 1.32
C CYS A 58 2.77 8.76 1.70
N LYS A 59 1.73 9.61 1.70
CA LYS A 59 1.82 10.98 2.21
C LYS A 59 1.40 11.00 3.67
N VAL A 60 2.25 11.57 4.54
CA VAL A 60 1.83 11.90 5.91
C VAL A 60 0.96 13.15 5.78
N LYS A 61 -0.27 13.13 6.29
CA LYS A 61 -1.03 14.38 6.43
C LYS A 61 -0.21 15.29 7.35
N PRO A 62 0.12 16.52 6.96
CA PRO A 62 0.75 17.44 7.88
C PRO A 62 -0.17 17.63 9.08
N ASP A 63 0.38 17.54 10.29
CA ASP A 63 -0.36 17.89 11.49
C ASP A 63 -0.76 19.36 11.37
N ILE A 64 -2.06 19.61 11.24
CA ILE A 64 -2.61 20.96 11.25
C ILE A 64 -2.54 21.40 12.71
N SER A 65 -1.49 22.16 13.04
CA SER A 65 -1.32 22.83 14.35
C SER A 65 -2.22 24.06 14.44
#